data_AF-A0A0T2QBH2-F1
#
_entry.id   AF-A0A0T2QBH2-F1
#
_cell.length_a   1.000
_cell.length_b   1.000
_cell.length_c   1.000
_cell.angle_alpha   90.00
_cell.angle_beta   90.00
_cell.angle_gamma   90.00
#
_symmetry.space_group_name_H-M   'P 1'
#
loop_
_entity.id
_entity.type
_entity.pdbx_description
1 polymer ?
#
loop_
_entity_poly.entity_id
_entity_poly.type
_entity_poly.pdbx_seq_one_letter_code
_entity_poly.pdbx_strand_id
1 'polypeptide(L)'
;MKTQPAFVPWITAWSGEEGPYIAPYLIEGMPLITQRSQPGKGDPLWKRKNLARSRLAALEMICGVCGQPTGLDRWQFHMGHWIGGNYSFAEAPVHEACALKALKLCPVLKTRAELPSRVPADMVFDAKLALGTPAEVKAKFGLERSGLVTDAPFVCGAVVTLPAAEVRRLCSQPRIKLDRP
;
A
#
# COMPACT_ATOMS: atom_id res chain seq x y z
N MET A 1 -16.23 22.61 15.16
CA MET A 1 -14.97 22.28 14.48
C MET A 1 -14.69 20.80 14.74
N LYS A 2 -14.74 19.92 13.73
CA LYS A 2 -14.43 18.50 13.95
C LYS A 2 -12.92 18.40 14.17
N THR A 3 -12.50 18.05 15.39
CA THR A 3 -11.11 17.75 15.71
C THR A 3 -10.60 16.69 14.74
N GLN A 4 -9.61 17.02 13.91
CA GLN A 4 -8.89 16.01 13.14
C GLN A 4 -8.36 14.96 14.11
N PRO A 5 -8.50 13.66 13.83
CA PRO A 5 -7.83 12.65 14.63
C PRO A 5 -6.32 12.94 14.56
N ALA A 6 -5.65 12.91 15.70
CA ALA A 6 -4.24 13.27 15.88
C ALA A 6 -3.24 12.37 15.10
N PHE A 7 -3.72 11.53 14.20
CA PHE A 7 -2.91 10.56 13.46
C PHE A 7 -3.61 10.14 12.15
N VAL A 8 -3.12 10.64 11.02
CA VAL A 8 -3.51 10.20 9.67
C VAL A 8 -2.32 9.43 9.08
N PRO A 9 -2.49 8.16 8.68
CA PRO A 9 -1.42 7.41 8.01
C PRO A 9 -0.88 8.17 6.80
N TRP A 10 0.44 8.17 6.62
CA TRP A 10 1.12 8.89 5.55
C TRP A 10 0.59 8.49 4.16
N ILE A 11 0.28 7.21 3.91
CA ILE A 11 -0.27 6.76 2.62
C ILE A 11 -1.73 7.17 2.38
N THR A 12 -2.45 7.68 3.38
CA THR A 12 -3.85 8.09 3.21
C THR A 12 -3.94 9.23 2.20
N ALA A 13 -4.88 9.12 1.25
CA ALA A 13 -5.16 10.18 0.30
C ALA A 13 -5.88 11.36 0.97
N TRP A 14 -5.71 12.57 0.44
CA TRP A 14 -6.35 13.78 0.96
C TRP A 14 -7.25 14.42 -0.09
N SER A 15 -8.33 15.10 0.32
CA SER A 15 -9.28 15.71 -0.62
C SER A 15 -8.69 16.87 -1.43
N GLY A 16 -7.62 17.51 -0.94
CA GLY A 16 -6.85 18.50 -1.67
C GLY A 16 -5.86 17.91 -2.68
N GLU A 17 -5.75 16.58 -2.75
CA GLU A 17 -5.04 15.88 -3.80
C GLU A 17 -6.01 15.66 -4.96
N GLU A 18 -5.62 16.12 -6.14
CA GLU A 18 -6.31 15.76 -7.39
C GLU A 18 -6.45 14.23 -7.47
N GLY A 19 -7.55 13.77 -8.07
CA GLY A 19 -7.82 12.34 -8.25
C GLY A 19 -6.72 11.63 -9.07
N PRO A 20 -6.78 10.30 -9.17
CA PRO A 20 -5.89 9.54 -10.04
C PRO A 20 -5.88 10.12 -11.46
N TYR A 21 -4.70 10.17 -12.07
CA TYR A 21 -4.53 10.60 -13.45
C TYR A 21 -3.42 9.78 -14.13
N ILE A 22 -3.40 9.79 -15.46
CA ILE A 22 -2.32 9.18 -16.23
C ILE A 22 -1.18 10.18 -16.34
N ALA A 23 0.00 9.81 -15.86
CA ALA A 23 1.18 10.66 -15.90
C ALA A 23 1.58 10.99 -17.35
N PRO A 24 2.14 12.19 -17.61
CA PRO A 24 2.62 12.57 -18.93
C PRO A 24 3.91 11.83 -19.34
N TYR A 25 4.49 11.04 -18.44
CA TYR A 25 5.70 10.25 -18.64
C TYR A 25 5.40 8.76 -18.45
N LEU A 26 6.29 7.93 -19.02
CA LEU A 26 6.24 6.48 -18.92
C LEU A 26 7.20 5.99 -17.83
N ILE A 27 6.92 4.82 -17.26
CA ILE A 27 7.88 4.07 -16.44
C ILE A 27 8.11 2.74 -17.15
N GLU A 28 9.37 2.44 -17.47
CA GLU A 28 9.75 1.22 -18.22
C GLU A 28 8.93 1.08 -19.52
N GLY A 29 8.69 2.21 -20.21
CA GLY A 29 7.90 2.24 -21.45
C GLY A 29 6.39 2.12 -21.25
N MET A 30 5.89 1.96 -20.01
CA MET A 30 4.47 1.78 -19.71
C MET A 30 3.81 3.06 -19.17
N PRO A 31 2.54 3.34 -19.54
CA PRO A 31 1.77 4.42 -18.92
C PRO A 31 1.61 4.21 -17.42
N LEU A 32 1.75 5.30 -16.66
CA LEU A 32 1.63 5.28 -15.21
C LEU A 32 0.32 5.95 -14.76
N ILE A 33 -0.43 5.26 -13.92
CA ILE A 33 -1.47 5.88 -13.10
C ILE A 33 -0.85 6.37 -11.81
N THR A 34 -0.99 7.66 -11.55
CA THR A 34 -0.44 8.28 -10.36
C THR A 34 -1.47 9.22 -9.75
N GLN A 35 -1.08 9.82 -8.63
CA GLN A 35 -1.89 10.82 -7.94
C GLN A 35 -0.95 11.89 -7.41
N ARG A 36 -1.42 13.15 -7.39
CA ARG A 36 -0.67 14.24 -6.80
C ARG A 36 -0.50 13.98 -5.30
N SER A 37 0.66 14.27 -4.75
CA SER A 37 0.96 14.04 -3.33
C SER A 37 1.03 15.38 -2.58
N GLN A 38 0.01 15.68 -1.78
CA GLN A 38 -0.09 16.88 -0.94
C GLN A 38 -0.71 16.49 0.41
N PRO A 39 -0.01 15.68 1.23
CA PRO A 39 -0.52 15.26 2.53
C PRO A 39 -0.78 16.48 3.41
N GLY A 40 -1.89 16.46 4.16
CA GLY A 40 -2.32 17.56 5.02
C GLY A 40 -3.24 18.59 4.33
N LYS A 41 -3.37 18.56 3.00
CA LYS A 41 -4.22 19.51 2.29
C LYS A 41 -5.65 19.00 2.16
N GLY A 42 -6.59 19.63 2.85
CA GLY A 42 -8.00 19.24 2.89
C GLY A 42 -8.29 18.16 3.94
N ASP A 43 -9.25 17.28 3.65
CA ASP A 43 -9.68 16.22 4.56
C ASP A 43 -9.04 14.87 4.22
N PRO A 44 -8.65 14.06 5.21
CA PRO A 44 -8.18 12.71 4.97
C PRO A 44 -9.31 11.82 4.42
N LEU A 45 -9.07 11.22 3.26
CA LEU A 45 -9.97 10.28 2.61
C LEU A 45 -9.72 8.87 3.15
N TRP A 46 -10.25 8.60 4.35
CA TRP A 46 -10.16 7.28 4.97
C TRP A 46 -10.61 6.18 4.00
N LYS A 47 -9.87 5.06 3.97
CA LYS A 47 -10.01 3.93 3.02
C LYS A 47 -9.48 4.18 1.61
N ARG A 48 -9.01 5.38 1.28
CA ARG A 48 -8.28 5.65 0.02
C ARG A 48 -6.79 5.83 0.31
N LYS A 49 -5.96 5.10 -0.44
CA LYS A 49 -4.50 5.28 -0.46
C LYS A 49 -4.15 6.25 -1.58
N ASN A 50 -3.19 7.13 -1.35
CA ASN A 50 -2.57 7.91 -2.42
C ASN A 50 -1.69 6.97 -3.25
N LEU A 51 -1.93 6.90 -4.56
CA LEU A 51 -1.27 5.92 -5.44
C LEU A 51 0.25 6.11 -5.51
N ALA A 52 0.72 7.36 -5.56
CA ALA A 52 2.14 7.66 -5.61
C ALA A 52 2.84 7.25 -4.31
N ARG A 53 2.28 7.66 -3.16
CA ARG A 53 2.85 7.30 -1.85
C ARG A 53 2.78 5.81 -1.56
N SER A 54 1.68 5.15 -1.89
CA SER A 54 1.55 3.70 -1.69
C SER A 54 2.57 2.91 -2.50
N ARG A 55 2.82 3.33 -3.75
CA ARG A 55 3.85 2.70 -4.60
C ARG A 55 5.25 2.94 -4.05
N LEU A 56 5.58 4.18 -3.69
CA LEU A 56 6.87 4.50 -3.08
C LEU A 56 7.08 3.69 -1.80
N ALA A 57 6.06 3.55 -0.97
CA ALA A 57 6.13 2.79 0.27
C ALA A 57 6.45 1.31 0.07
N ALA A 58 5.87 0.71 -0.96
CA ALA A 58 6.14 -0.68 -1.31
C ALA A 58 7.53 -0.88 -1.91
N LEU A 59 7.96 0.02 -2.82
CA LEU A 59 9.26 -0.08 -3.49
C LEU A 59 10.44 0.20 -2.55
N GLU A 60 10.30 1.22 -1.69
CA GLU A 60 11.39 1.72 -0.84
C GLU A 60 11.30 1.24 0.61
N MET A 61 10.38 0.32 0.90
CA MET A 61 10.14 -0.18 2.26
C MET A 61 9.91 0.94 3.28
N ILE A 62 9.15 1.97 2.88
CA ILE A 62 8.78 3.09 3.75
C ILE A 62 7.53 2.72 4.54
N CYS A 63 7.51 3.10 5.82
CA CYS A 63 6.39 2.86 6.69
C CYS A 63 5.14 3.53 6.14
N GLY A 64 4.11 2.73 5.83
CA GLY A 64 2.84 3.24 5.28
C GLY A 64 2.09 4.21 6.20
N VAL A 65 2.53 4.33 7.46
CA VAL A 65 1.84 5.10 8.49
C VAL A 65 2.59 6.39 8.84
N CYS A 66 3.90 6.35 9.10
CA CYS A 66 4.66 7.57 9.43
C CYS A 66 5.47 8.15 8.26
N GLY A 67 5.62 7.42 7.15
CA GLY A 67 6.39 7.87 5.98
C GLY A 67 7.91 7.81 6.14
N GLN A 68 8.42 7.16 7.20
CA GLN A 68 9.87 6.95 7.41
C GLN A 68 10.32 5.56 6.93
N PRO A 69 11.58 5.38 6.48
CA PRO A 69 12.13 4.07 6.15
C PRO A 69 11.99 3.08 7.32
N THR A 70 11.62 1.84 7.04
CA THR A 70 11.37 0.84 8.10
C THR A 70 12.62 0.15 8.64
N GLY A 71 13.73 0.17 7.88
CA GLY A 71 14.98 -0.49 8.31
C GLY A 71 14.75 -1.98 8.63
N LEU A 72 15.05 -2.42 9.85
CA LEU A 72 14.75 -3.79 10.31
C LEU A 72 13.49 -3.88 11.19
N ASP A 73 12.84 -2.75 11.51
CA ASP A 73 11.55 -2.71 12.22
C ASP A 73 10.42 -2.74 11.19
N ARG A 74 10.25 -3.93 10.60
CA ARG A 74 9.27 -4.20 9.55
C ARG A 74 8.21 -5.16 10.05
N TRP A 75 6.97 -4.69 9.99
CA TRP A 75 5.78 -5.47 10.27
C TRP A 75 4.83 -5.40 9.10
N GLN A 76 4.15 -6.51 8.82
CA GLN A 76 3.27 -6.64 7.67
C GLN A 76 1.86 -7.03 8.11
N PHE A 77 0.87 -6.29 7.60
CA PHE A 77 -0.51 -6.75 7.61
C PHE A 77 -0.72 -7.69 6.42
N HIS A 78 -1.27 -8.88 6.70
CA HIS A 78 -1.47 -9.94 5.71
C HIS A 78 -2.70 -9.71 4.84
N MET A 79 -2.76 -8.58 4.13
CA MET A 79 -3.92 -8.21 3.29
C MET A 79 -3.71 -8.49 1.79
N GLY A 80 -2.88 -9.47 1.47
CA GLY A 80 -2.60 -9.97 0.12
C GLY A 80 -3.39 -11.20 -0.30
N HIS A 81 -2.95 -11.81 -1.40
CA HIS A 81 -3.51 -13.03 -1.98
C HIS A 81 -2.41 -13.88 -2.61
N TRP A 82 -2.71 -15.17 -2.81
CA TRP A 82 -1.77 -16.12 -3.42
C TRP A 82 -1.87 -16.09 -4.94
N ILE A 83 -0.73 -15.97 -5.62
CA ILE A 83 -0.59 -16.06 -7.08
C ILE A 83 0.61 -16.96 -7.40
N GLY A 84 0.38 -18.08 -8.10
CA GLY A 84 1.46 -18.94 -8.58
C GLY A 84 2.43 -19.41 -7.49
N GLY A 85 1.93 -19.68 -6.28
CA GLY A 85 2.76 -20.07 -5.13
C GLY A 85 3.46 -18.93 -4.39
N ASN A 86 3.28 -17.68 -4.82
CA ASN A 86 3.77 -16.50 -4.12
C ASN A 86 2.63 -15.76 -3.43
N TYR A 87 2.89 -15.17 -2.28
CA TYR A 87 1.95 -14.28 -1.61
C TYR A 87 2.24 -12.85 -2.06
N SER A 88 1.23 -12.21 -2.65
CA SER A 88 1.32 -10.88 -3.24
C SER A 88 0.44 -9.89 -2.48
N PHE A 89 0.99 -8.76 -2.07
CA PHE A 89 0.25 -7.72 -1.35
C PHE A 89 0.64 -6.31 -1.81
N ALA A 90 -0.25 -5.35 -1.62
CA ALA A 90 -0.03 -3.94 -2.00
C ALA A 90 0.10 -3.01 -0.77
N GLU A 91 0.17 -3.61 0.42
CA GLU A 91 0.30 -2.97 1.70
C GLU A 91 1.77 -2.72 2.00
N ALA A 92 2.13 -1.46 2.18
CA ALA A 92 3.45 -1.10 2.65
C ALA A 92 3.75 -1.71 4.03
N PRO A 93 5.03 -2.02 4.33
CA PRO A 93 5.44 -2.39 5.66
C PRO A 93 5.17 -1.23 6.64
N VAL A 94 5.15 -1.56 7.93
CA VAL A 94 5.00 -0.57 9.00
C VAL A 94 5.95 -0.86 10.15
N HIS A 95 6.35 0.18 10.89
CA HIS A 95 6.99 0.02 12.20
C HIS A 95 6.04 -0.64 13.20
N GLU A 96 6.56 -1.34 14.21
CA GLU A 96 5.73 -1.98 15.25
C GLU A 96 4.78 -0.97 15.92
N ALA A 97 5.33 0.14 16.38
CA ALA A 97 4.57 1.20 17.05
C ALA A 97 3.51 1.82 16.13
N CYS A 98 3.79 1.88 14.82
CA CYS A 98 2.84 2.36 13.83
C CYS A 98 1.72 1.35 13.58
N ALA A 99 2.04 0.04 13.57
CA ALA A 99 1.07 -1.03 13.43
C ALA A 99 0.07 -1.05 14.60
N LEU A 100 0.58 -0.90 15.83
CA LEU A 100 -0.23 -0.78 17.05
C LEU A 100 -1.19 0.41 16.99
N LYS A 101 -0.71 1.58 16.55
CA LYS A 101 -1.56 2.77 16.35
C LYS A 101 -2.62 2.53 15.28
N ALA A 102 -2.23 1.93 14.15
CA ALA A 102 -3.15 1.63 13.06
C ALA A 102 -4.26 0.65 13.48
N LEU A 103 -3.94 -0.39 14.26
CA LEU A 103 -4.93 -1.32 14.83
C LEU A 103 -5.94 -0.61 15.75
N LYS A 104 -5.49 0.37 16.53
CA LYS A 104 -6.36 1.16 17.43
C LYS A 104 -7.25 2.16 16.71
N LEU A 105 -6.86 2.63 15.52
CA LEU A 105 -7.50 3.78 14.87
C LEU A 105 -8.25 3.42 13.57
N CYS A 106 -7.76 2.47 12.79
CA CYS A 106 -8.31 2.16 11.48
C CYS A 106 -9.57 1.28 11.59
N PRO A 107 -10.76 1.74 11.16
CA PRO A 107 -11.97 0.94 11.23
C PRO A 107 -11.87 -0.38 10.47
N VAL A 108 -11.17 -0.39 9.34
CA VAL A 108 -10.99 -1.59 8.51
C VAL A 108 -10.12 -2.63 9.23
N LEU A 109 -9.04 -2.21 9.88
CA LEU A 109 -8.17 -3.13 10.61
C LEU A 109 -8.84 -3.66 11.88
N LYS A 110 -9.66 -2.84 12.57
CA LYS A 110 -10.45 -3.30 13.73
C LYS A 110 -11.38 -4.46 13.39
N THR A 111 -11.94 -4.46 12.19
CA THR A 111 -12.84 -5.53 11.73
C THR A 111 -12.10 -6.78 11.23
N ARG A 112 -10.78 -6.72 11.05
CA ARG A 112 -9.98 -7.89 10.64
C ARG A 112 -9.36 -8.53 11.88
N ALA A 113 -9.52 -9.85 12.02
CA ALA A 113 -8.89 -10.62 13.09
C ALA A 113 -7.38 -10.80 12.90
N GLU A 114 -6.84 -10.41 11.74
CA GLU A 114 -5.44 -10.59 11.39
C GLU A 114 -4.56 -9.51 12.00
N LEU A 115 -3.76 -9.95 12.98
CA LEU A 115 -2.69 -9.17 13.57
C LEU A 115 -1.46 -9.18 12.64
N PRO A 116 -0.72 -8.06 12.57
CA PRO A 116 0.50 -7.99 11.78
C PRO A 116 1.57 -8.91 12.37
N SER A 117 2.39 -9.47 11.49
CA SER A 117 3.56 -10.28 11.87
C SER A 117 4.84 -9.51 11.60
N ARG A 118 5.86 -9.76 12.42
CA ARG A 118 7.20 -9.24 12.19
C ARG A 118 7.79 -9.89 10.94
N VAL A 119 8.44 -9.08 10.12
CA VAL A 119 9.21 -9.54 8.96
C VAL A 119 10.63 -9.87 9.44
N PRO A 120 11.11 -11.11 9.24
CA PRO A 120 12.49 -11.48 9.53
C PRO A 120 13.49 -10.56 8.82
N ALA A 121 14.60 -10.23 9.48
CA ALA A 121 15.58 -9.27 8.96
C ALA A 121 16.26 -9.73 7.67
N ASP A 122 16.36 -11.05 7.48
CA ASP A 122 16.90 -11.73 6.31
C ASP A 122 15.86 -11.96 5.20
N MET A 123 14.59 -11.67 5.46
CA MET A 123 13.54 -11.83 4.45
C MET A 123 13.62 -10.70 3.43
N VAL A 124 13.79 -11.08 2.17
CA VAL A 124 13.84 -10.14 1.04
C VAL A 124 12.46 -10.05 0.41
N PHE A 125 11.99 -8.81 0.26
CA PHE A 125 10.75 -8.49 -0.43
C PHE A 125 11.07 -8.20 -1.88
N ASP A 126 10.37 -8.88 -2.79
CA ASP A 126 10.46 -8.59 -4.21
C ASP A 126 9.35 -7.58 -4.54
N ALA A 127 9.73 -6.29 -4.57
CA ALA A 127 8.81 -5.20 -4.86
C ALA A 127 8.83 -4.90 -6.37
N LYS A 128 7.65 -4.97 -6.99
CA LYS A 128 7.47 -4.82 -8.44
C LYS A 128 6.35 -3.86 -8.77
N LEU A 129 6.43 -3.26 -9.95
CA LEU A 129 5.33 -2.46 -10.48
C LEU A 129 4.12 -3.35 -10.76
N ALA A 130 2.97 -2.93 -10.24
CA ALA A 130 1.70 -3.60 -10.49
C ALA A 130 1.13 -3.13 -11.82
N LEU A 131 0.88 -4.09 -12.71
CA LEU A 131 0.32 -3.83 -14.04
C LEU A 131 -1.20 -4.05 -14.03
N GLY A 132 -1.93 -3.21 -14.77
CA GLY A 132 -3.37 -3.35 -14.98
C GLY A 132 -3.71 -3.13 -16.45
N THR A 133 -4.64 -3.92 -16.96
CA THR A 133 -5.16 -3.78 -18.32
C THR A 133 -5.92 -2.46 -18.49
N PRO A 134 -6.08 -1.92 -19.71
CA PRO A 134 -6.91 -0.75 -19.95
C PRO A 134 -8.34 -0.88 -19.40
N ALA A 135 -8.95 -2.08 -19.47
CA ALA A 135 -10.28 -2.33 -18.95
C ALA A 135 -10.34 -2.22 -17.42
N GLU A 136 -9.37 -2.81 -16.70
CA GLU A 136 -9.28 -2.70 -15.24
C GLU A 136 -9.05 -1.25 -14.80
N VAL A 137 -8.23 -0.51 -15.55
CA VAL A 137 -7.96 0.90 -15.29
C VAL A 137 -9.21 1.74 -15.43
N LYS A 138 -9.96 1.57 -16.52
CA LYS A 138 -11.24 2.24 -16.72
C LYS A 138 -12.22 1.89 -15.61
N ALA A 139 -12.37 0.60 -15.29
CA ALA A 139 -13.31 0.14 -14.28
C ALA A 139 -12.96 0.66 -12.87
N LYS A 140 -11.67 0.70 -12.52
CA LYS A 140 -11.21 1.05 -11.17
C LYS A 140 -11.05 2.55 -10.95
N PHE A 141 -10.57 3.29 -11.96
CA PHE A 141 -10.19 4.70 -11.83
C PHE A 141 -11.03 5.64 -12.70
N GLY A 142 -11.85 5.11 -13.61
CA GLY A 142 -12.60 5.94 -14.56
C GLY A 142 -11.71 6.67 -15.57
N LEU A 143 -10.47 6.17 -15.77
CA LEU A 143 -9.49 6.78 -16.64
C LEU A 143 -9.42 6.06 -17.97
N GLU A 144 -9.33 6.84 -19.05
CA GLU A 144 -9.05 6.36 -20.40
C GLU A 144 -7.96 7.26 -21.00
N ARG A 145 -7.05 6.69 -21.80
CA ARG A 145 -6.08 7.49 -22.55
C ARG A 145 -6.55 7.60 -23.99
N SER A 146 -6.99 8.80 -24.39
CA SER A 146 -7.26 9.10 -25.80
C SER A 146 -5.97 9.00 -26.63
N GLY A 147 -6.00 8.30 -27.76
CA GLY A 147 -4.93 8.30 -28.76
C GLY A 147 -3.81 7.26 -28.58
N LEU A 148 -3.91 6.33 -27.62
CA LEU A 148 -3.04 5.15 -27.56
C LEU A 148 -3.82 3.92 -28.01
N VAL A 149 -3.53 3.46 -29.23
CA VAL A 149 -3.93 2.13 -29.71
C VAL A 149 -2.91 1.15 -29.17
N THR A 150 -3.04 0.75 -27.91
CA THR A 150 -2.28 -0.39 -27.39
C THR A 150 -3.09 -1.08 -26.30
N ASP A 151 -3.22 -2.40 -26.40
CA ASP A 151 -3.59 -3.28 -25.27
C ASP A 151 -2.53 -3.30 -24.16
N ALA A 152 -1.55 -2.38 -24.19
CA ALA A 152 -0.43 -2.33 -23.27
C ALA A 152 -0.93 -2.07 -21.83
N PRO A 153 -0.32 -2.74 -20.84
CA PRO A 153 -0.69 -2.54 -19.45
C PRO A 153 -0.26 -1.16 -18.92
N PHE A 154 -0.99 -0.71 -17.91
CA PHE A 154 -0.69 0.46 -17.10
C PHE A 154 -0.01 0.06 -15.80
N VAL A 155 0.98 0.84 -15.36
CA VAL A 155 1.47 0.78 -13.98
C VAL A 155 0.43 1.43 -13.06
N CYS A 156 -0.21 0.62 -12.21
CA CYS A 156 -1.31 1.04 -11.33
C CYS A 156 -0.89 1.15 -9.85
N GLY A 157 0.31 0.67 -9.51
CA GLY A 157 0.81 0.64 -8.14
C GLY A 157 2.11 -0.14 -8.03
N ALA A 158 2.40 -0.66 -6.85
CA ALA A 158 3.42 -1.67 -6.64
C ALA A 158 2.85 -2.81 -5.79
N VAL A 159 3.32 -4.01 -6.07
CA VAL A 159 3.08 -5.21 -5.29
C VAL A 159 4.39 -5.69 -4.69
N VAL A 160 4.31 -6.25 -3.51
CA VAL A 160 5.40 -6.98 -2.89
C VAL A 160 5.04 -8.44 -2.92
N THR A 161 5.97 -9.26 -3.40
CA THR A 161 5.84 -10.71 -3.43
C THR A 161 6.78 -11.41 -2.47
N LEU A 162 6.27 -12.48 -1.86
CA LEU A 162 7.01 -13.39 -1.00
C LEU A 162 6.84 -14.84 -1.45
N PRO A 163 7.92 -15.64 -1.51
CA PRO A 163 7.83 -17.08 -1.74
C PRO A 163 7.01 -17.79 -0.66
N ALA A 164 6.32 -18.87 -1.01
CA ALA A 164 5.51 -19.64 -0.05
C ALA A 164 6.25 -20.06 1.22
N ALA A 165 7.54 -20.41 1.12
CA ALA A 165 8.36 -20.79 2.27
C ALA A 165 8.51 -19.63 3.27
N GLU A 166 8.76 -18.41 2.78
CA GLU A 166 8.87 -17.21 3.60
C GLU A 166 7.53 -16.84 4.24
N VAL A 167 6.43 -17.03 3.53
CA VAL A 167 5.09 -16.76 4.08
C VAL A 167 4.76 -17.73 5.22
N ARG A 168 5.10 -19.02 5.08
CA ARG A 168 4.93 -19.99 6.17
C ARG A 168 5.74 -19.58 7.40
N ARG A 169 6.97 -19.12 7.19
CA ARG A 169 7.84 -18.59 8.25
C ARG A 169 7.28 -17.31 8.88
N LEU A 170 6.65 -16.42 8.12
CA LEU A 170 5.93 -15.24 8.64
C LEU A 170 4.72 -15.63 9.49
N CYS A 171 3.94 -16.60 9.01
CA CYS A 171 2.74 -17.07 9.70
C CYS A 171 3.07 -17.77 11.03
N SER A 172 4.27 -18.34 11.15
CA SER A 172 4.77 -18.92 12.40
C SER A 172 5.42 -17.90 13.34
N GLN A 173 5.61 -16.64 12.92
CA GLN A 173 6.19 -15.60 13.79
C GLN A 173 5.20 -15.18 14.89
N PRO A 174 5.72 -14.72 16.04
CA PRO A 174 4.91 -14.02 17.02
C PRO A 174 4.13 -12.87 16.37
N ARG A 175 2.82 -12.85 16.60
CA ARG A 175 1.95 -11.75 16.18
C ARG A 175 1.91 -10.70 17.29
N ILE A 176 1.72 -9.44 16.92
CA ILE A 176 1.48 -8.38 17.91
C ILE A 176 0.26 -8.78 18.73
N LYS A 177 0.44 -9.07 20.02
CA LYS A 177 -0.68 -9.20 20.95
C LYS A 177 -1.19 -7.80 21.23
N LEU A 178 -2.44 -7.52 20.85
CA LEU A 178 -3.14 -6.39 21.41
C LEU A 178 -3.58 -6.82 22.81
N ASP A 179 -3.10 -6.15 23.85
CA ASP A 179 -3.79 -6.14 25.12
C ASP A 179 -5.15 -5.51 24.85
N ARG A 180 -6.16 -6.37 24.64
CA ARG A 180 -7.54 -5.91 24.55
C ARG A 180 -7.89 -5.41 25.95
N PRO A 181 -8.39 -4.17 26.08
CA PRO A 181 -8.92 -3.70 27.36
C PRO A 181 -10.09 -4.58 27.82
#